data_AF-A0A9P5BSW3-F1
#
_entry.id   AF-A0A9P5BSW3-F1
#
_cell.length_a   1.000
_cell.length_b   1.000
_cell.length_c   1.000
_cell.angle_alpha   90.00
_cell.angle_beta   90.00
_cell.angle_gamma   90.00
#
_symmetry.space_group_name_H-M   'P 1'
#
loop_
_entity.id
_entity.type
_entity.pdbx_description
1 polymer ?
#
loop_
_entity_poly.entity_id
_entity_poly.type
_entity_poly.pdbx_seq_one_letter_code
_entity_poly.pdbx_strand_id
1 'polypeptide(L)'
;MTFNYEFKASFSPAPAAALVLFIGFFAWITSTIRKWRLSNELKSGFRQSENHAHKVTTKAPLERLEDFDWKSASPRKFRPFKPIYHITMALQSDTPSDLITIDKDYLERINLRKTLIEKHGQTVHGYIPSGQDAVQELYSYLMAEYLPTRYPTLFELAENGSIVRNQR
;
A
#
# COMPACT_ATOMS: atom_id res chain seq x y z
N MET A 1 87.98 -1.17 -36.51
CA MET A 1 87.43 -0.05 -37.30
C MET A 1 85.91 -0.17 -37.25
N THR A 2 85.29 0.60 -36.36
CA THR A 2 83.83 0.62 -36.11
C THR A 2 83.22 1.72 -36.98
N PHE A 3 82.28 1.35 -37.86
CA PHE A 3 81.41 2.31 -38.54
C PHE A 3 80.06 2.33 -37.82
N ASN A 4 79.78 3.46 -37.16
CA ASN A 4 78.49 3.74 -36.54
C ASN A 4 77.45 4.03 -37.62
N TYR A 5 76.28 3.40 -37.51
CA TYR A 5 75.07 3.83 -38.21
C TYR A 5 74.08 4.38 -37.19
N GLU A 6 73.84 5.69 -37.25
CA GLU A 6 72.88 6.41 -36.43
C GLU A 6 71.48 6.28 -37.07
N PHE A 7 70.61 5.45 -36.49
CA PHE A 7 69.21 5.35 -36.91
C PHE A 7 68.38 6.39 -36.16
N LYS A 8 68.14 7.55 -36.77
CA LYS A 8 67.18 8.54 -36.28
C LYS A 8 65.75 8.03 -36.48
N ALA A 9 65.18 7.41 -35.46
CA ALA A 9 63.73 7.23 -35.37
C ALA A 9 63.11 8.55 -34.89
N SER A 10 62.52 9.32 -35.80
CA SER A 10 61.70 10.49 -35.47
C SER A 10 60.37 10.04 -34.86
N PHE A 11 60.31 9.90 -33.53
CA PHE A 11 59.06 9.68 -32.80
C PHE A 11 58.34 11.02 -32.64
N SER A 12 57.42 11.33 -33.56
CA SER A 12 56.49 12.45 -33.41
C SER A 12 55.55 12.17 -32.23
N PRO A 13 55.34 13.09 -31.27
CA PRO A 13 54.49 12.89 -30.10
C PRO A 13 52.97 12.85 -30.40
N ALA A 14 52.58 12.98 -31.68
CA ALA A 14 51.19 13.06 -32.11
C ALA A 14 50.28 11.83 -31.78
N PRO A 15 50.72 10.56 -31.84
CA PRO A 15 49.81 9.42 -31.68
C PRO A 15 49.44 9.14 -30.21
N ALA A 16 50.29 9.50 -29.25
CA ALA A 16 50.04 9.27 -27.83
C ALA A 16 48.98 10.22 -27.27
N ALA A 17 48.98 11.49 -27.70
CA ALA A 17 47.97 12.47 -27.29
C ALA A 17 46.57 12.12 -27.81
N ALA A 18 46.47 11.57 -29.02
CA ALA A 18 45.20 11.13 -29.60
C ALA A 18 44.55 10.00 -28.79
N LEU A 19 45.32 9.02 -28.31
CA LEU A 19 44.80 7.90 -27.51
C LEU A 19 44.21 8.35 -26.17
N VAL A 20 44.83 9.33 -25.49
CA VAL A 20 44.29 9.87 -24.23
C VAL A 20 42.96 10.59 -24.45
N LEU A 21 42.82 11.33 -25.57
CA LEU A 21 41.56 11.97 -25.94
C LEU A 21 40.47 10.93 -26.28
N PHE A 22 40.83 9.84 -26.98
CA PHE A 22 39.88 8.77 -27.26
C PHE A 22 39.42 8.04 -25.99
N ILE A 23 40.31 7.76 -25.04
CA ILE A 23 39.94 7.12 -23.76
C ILE A 23 39.05 8.06 -22.94
N GLY A 24 39.39 9.36 -22.86
CA GLY A 24 38.57 10.36 -22.17
C GLY A 24 37.18 10.52 -22.79
N PHE A 25 37.10 10.54 -24.12
CA PHE A 25 35.84 10.63 -24.86
C PHE A 25 34.99 9.37 -24.70
N PHE A 26 35.61 8.18 -24.71
CA PHE A 26 34.92 6.92 -24.50
C PHE A 26 34.42 6.77 -23.05
N ALA A 27 35.20 7.20 -22.06
CA ALA A 27 34.77 7.28 -20.66
C ALA A 27 33.61 8.27 -20.48
N TRP A 28 33.64 9.42 -21.18
CA TRP A 28 32.56 10.40 -21.14
C TRP A 28 31.27 9.85 -21.79
N ILE A 29 31.37 9.23 -22.97
CA ILE A 29 30.24 8.58 -23.66
C ILE A 29 29.63 7.46 -22.81
N THR A 30 30.46 6.57 -22.26
CA THR A 30 29.96 5.48 -21.41
C THR A 30 29.30 6.02 -20.14
N SER A 31 29.83 7.09 -19.53
CA SER A 31 29.21 7.71 -18.34
C SER A 31 27.87 8.38 -18.66
N THR A 32 27.73 9.02 -19.82
CA THR A 32 26.49 9.70 -20.24
C THR A 32 25.41 8.69 -20.60
N ILE A 33 25.77 7.61 -21.31
CA ILE A 33 24.84 6.49 -21.58
C ILE A 33 24.38 5.84 -20.27
N ARG A 34 25.28 5.66 -19.29
CA ARG A 34 24.94 5.07 -17.99
C ARG A 34 23.97 5.96 -17.19
N LYS A 35 24.22 7.28 -17.16
CA LYS A 35 23.32 8.26 -16.52
C LYS A 35 21.96 8.32 -17.21
N TRP A 36 21.92 8.23 -18.53
CA TRP A 36 20.68 8.24 -19.32
C TRP A 36 19.84 6.96 -19.16
N ARG A 37 20.48 5.78 -19.06
CA ARG A 37 19.75 4.54 -18.72
C ARG A 37 19.14 4.62 -17.33
N LEU A 38 19.91 5.04 -16.33
CA LEU A 38 19.41 5.11 -14.95
C LEU A 38 18.23 6.09 -14.82
N SER A 39 18.27 7.23 -15.52
CA SER A 39 17.15 8.17 -15.52
C SER A 39 15.92 7.62 -16.27
N ASN A 40 16.11 6.87 -17.34
CA ASN A 40 15.00 6.21 -18.05
C ASN A 40 14.38 5.06 -17.25
N GLU A 41 15.15 4.30 -16.47
CA GLU A 41 14.63 3.24 -15.57
C GLU A 41 13.82 3.82 -14.40
N LEU A 42 14.28 4.93 -13.82
CA LEU A 42 13.49 5.63 -12.80
C LEU A 42 12.21 6.22 -13.42
N LYS A 43 12.32 6.86 -14.59
CA LYS A 43 11.18 7.47 -15.28
C LYS A 43 10.19 6.43 -15.81
N SER A 44 10.65 5.23 -16.19
CA SER A 44 9.77 4.12 -16.57
C SER A 44 9.03 3.55 -15.36
N GLY A 45 9.70 3.39 -14.20
CA GLY A 45 9.07 2.99 -12.94
C GLY A 45 8.02 4.00 -12.45
N PHE A 46 8.32 5.31 -12.52
CA PHE A 46 7.35 6.37 -12.19
C PHE A 46 6.16 6.40 -13.17
N ARG A 47 6.40 6.28 -14.48
CA ARG A 47 5.33 6.19 -15.47
C ARG A 47 4.47 4.93 -15.29
N GLN A 48 5.08 3.81 -14.94
CA GLN A 48 4.34 2.58 -14.66
C GLN A 48 3.46 2.74 -13.40
N SER A 49 3.98 3.37 -12.34
CA SER A 49 3.19 3.72 -11.15
C SER A 49 2.01 4.66 -11.49
N GLU A 50 2.24 5.73 -12.27
CA GLU A 50 1.17 6.65 -12.70
C GLU A 50 0.09 5.97 -13.57
N ASN A 51 0.50 5.12 -14.52
CA ASN A 51 -0.44 4.39 -15.37
C ASN A 51 -1.26 3.33 -14.58
N HIS A 52 -0.75 2.85 -13.44
CA HIS A 52 -1.51 2.00 -12.52
C HIS A 52 -2.30 2.80 -11.48
N ALA A 53 -1.98 4.09 -11.26
CA ALA A 53 -2.59 4.93 -10.24
C ALA A 53 -3.92 5.58 -10.65
N HIS A 54 -4.42 5.40 -11.87
CA HIS A 54 -5.72 5.94 -12.29
C HIS A 54 -6.51 4.98 -13.19
N LYS A 55 -6.81 3.78 -12.65
CA LYS A 55 -8.14 3.21 -12.86
C LYS A 55 -8.84 3.30 -11.51
N VAL A 56 -9.34 4.49 -11.18
CA VAL A 56 -10.35 4.65 -10.13
C VAL A 56 -11.57 3.88 -10.62
N THR A 57 -11.56 2.58 -10.37
CA THR A 57 -12.72 1.71 -10.52
C THR A 57 -13.78 2.38 -9.66
N THR A 58 -14.82 2.88 -10.33
CA THR A 58 -16.08 3.33 -9.75
C THR A 58 -16.33 2.54 -8.47
N LYS A 59 -16.33 3.22 -7.31
CA LYS A 59 -16.55 2.63 -5.98
C LYS A 59 -17.60 1.53 -6.13
N ALA A 60 -17.19 0.26 -5.99
CA ALA A 60 -18.16 -0.83 -5.99
C ALA A 60 -19.21 -0.47 -4.94
N PRO A 61 -20.50 -0.42 -5.29
CA PRO A 61 -21.55 -0.02 -4.35
C PRO A 61 -21.45 -0.87 -3.08
N LEU A 62 -21.54 -0.23 -1.92
CA LEU A 62 -21.73 -0.93 -0.65
C LEU A 62 -23.02 -1.76 -0.78
N GLU A 63 -22.87 -3.08 -0.67
CA GLU A 63 -24.00 -3.99 -0.80
C GLU A 63 -24.78 -4.01 0.53
N ARG A 64 -26.10 -3.84 0.48
CA ARG A 64 -26.97 -3.86 1.65
C ARG A 64 -27.45 -5.28 1.95
N LEU A 65 -27.43 -5.71 3.21
CA LEU A 65 -27.93 -7.02 3.64
C LEU A 65 -29.25 -6.88 4.41
N GLU A 66 -30.37 -6.96 3.70
CA GLU A 66 -31.71 -6.69 4.27
C GLU A 66 -32.21 -7.75 5.25
N ASP A 67 -31.82 -9.02 5.08
CA ASP A 67 -32.26 -10.15 5.92
C ASP A 67 -31.08 -10.85 6.61
N PHE A 68 -30.08 -10.08 7.03
CA PHE A 68 -28.88 -10.64 7.63
C PHE A 68 -29.13 -11.23 9.02
N ASP A 69 -29.06 -12.57 9.12
CA ASP A 69 -28.99 -13.28 10.40
C ASP A 69 -27.53 -13.54 10.80
N TRP A 70 -27.02 -12.70 11.71
CA TRP A 70 -25.66 -12.83 12.21
C TRP A 70 -25.43 -14.12 12.99
N LYS A 71 -26.47 -14.76 13.55
CA LYS A 71 -26.33 -15.96 14.39
C LYS A 71 -26.02 -17.21 13.58
N SER A 72 -26.44 -17.26 12.32
CA SER A 72 -26.10 -18.33 11.38
C SER A 72 -24.81 -18.05 10.60
N ALA A 73 -24.34 -16.80 10.58
CA ALA A 73 -23.11 -16.41 9.89
C ALA A 73 -21.86 -17.00 10.56
N SER A 74 -21.11 -17.82 9.83
CA SER A 74 -19.88 -18.45 10.33
C SER A 74 -18.67 -17.49 10.30
N PRO A 75 -17.75 -17.55 11.29
CA PRO A 75 -16.57 -16.69 11.33
C PRO A 75 -15.66 -16.84 10.10
N ARG A 76 -15.25 -15.72 9.51
CA ARG A 76 -14.34 -15.70 8.33
C ARG A 76 -12.97 -16.26 8.71
N LYS A 77 -12.49 -17.22 7.92
CA LYS A 77 -11.15 -17.79 8.10
C LYS A 77 -10.10 -16.82 7.54
N PHE A 78 -9.56 -15.95 8.39
CA PHE A 78 -8.60 -14.91 8.00
C PHE A 78 -7.28 -15.45 7.41
N ARG A 79 -6.89 -16.68 7.76
CA ARG A 79 -5.67 -17.30 7.26
C ARG A 79 -5.82 -18.82 7.16
N PRO A 80 -6.37 -19.36 6.06
CA PRO A 80 -6.42 -20.80 5.87
C PRO A 80 -5.00 -21.34 5.72
N PHE A 81 -4.63 -22.34 6.52
CA PHE A 81 -3.33 -23.01 6.38
C PHE A 81 -3.34 -23.85 5.09
N LYS A 82 -2.46 -23.50 4.15
CA LYS A 82 -2.26 -24.24 2.90
C LYS A 82 -1.01 -25.10 3.03
N PRO A 83 -0.95 -26.29 2.41
CA PRO A 83 0.24 -27.15 2.48
C PRO A 83 1.47 -26.55 1.78
N ILE A 84 1.27 -25.73 0.74
CA ILE A 84 2.34 -25.04 0.00
C ILE A 84 2.16 -23.53 0.16
N TYR A 85 3.20 -22.85 0.65
CA TYR A 85 3.22 -21.40 0.82
C TYR A 85 4.08 -20.73 -0.25
N HIS A 86 3.49 -19.78 -0.96
CA HIS A 86 4.23 -18.82 -1.78
C HIS A 86 4.41 -17.55 -0.95
N ILE A 87 5.66 -17.10 -0.78
CA ILE A 87 5.95 -15.84 -0.10
C ILE A 87 5.52 -14.72 -1.05
N THR A 88 4.45 -14.03 -0.70
CA THR A 88 3.97 -12.84 -1.41
C THR A 88 3.87 -11.69 -0.41
N MET A 89 3.66 -10.47 -0.89
CA MET A 89 3.41 -9.29 -0.04
C MET A 89 2.15 -9.41 0.84
N ALA A 90 1.37 -10.48 0.70
CA ALA A 90 0.10 -10.72 1.40
C ALA A 90 -0.97 -9.63 1.16
N LEU A 91 -0.90 -8.93 0.03
CA LEU A 91 -1.90 -7.97 -0.41
C LEU A 91 -2.93 -8.66 -1.29
N GLN A 92 -4.20 -8.48 -0.97
CA GLN A 92 -5.33 -8.95 -1.77
C GLN A 92 -6.34 -7.80 -1.92
N SER A 93 -6.89 -7.64 -3.12
CA SER A 93 -8.02 -6.74 -3.33
C SER A 93 -9.23 -7.25 -2.55
N ASP A 94 -9.78 -6.43 -1.65
CA ASP A 94 -11.02 -6.71 -0.94
C ASP A 94 -12.12 -5.72 -1.36
N THR A 95 -13.38 -6.05 -1.08
CA THR A 95 -14.50 -5.17 -1.38
C THR A 95 -14.78 -4.21 -0.23
N PRO A 96 -15.33 -3.00 -0.49
CA PRO A 96 -15.77 -2.11 0.59
C PRO A 96 -16.74 -2.79 1.55
N SER A 97 -17.62 -3.66 1.04
CA SER A 97 -18.61 -4.41 1.80
C SER A 97 -18.03 -5.41 2.82
N ASP A 98 -16.75 -5.76 2.66
CA ASP A 98 -16.02 -6.69 3.52
C ASP A 98 -15.14 -5.99 4.57
N LEU A 99 -15.25 -4.65 4.68
CA LEU A 99 -14.47 -3.85 5.63
C LEU A 99 -14.73 -4.26 7.10
N ILE A 100 -15.99 -4.48 7.46
CA ILE A 100 -16.40 -5.02 8.76
C ILE A 100 -17.32 -6.20 8.52
N THR A 101 -16.95 -7.35 9.08
CA THR A 101 -17.75 -8.57 9.04
C THR A 101 -18.36 -8.85 10.41
N ILE A 102 -19.65 -9.20 10.43
CA ILE A 102 -20.36 -9.64 11.63
C ILE A 102 -20.63 -11.14 11.50
N ASP A 103 -20.46 -11.88 12.58
CA ASP A 103 -20.66 -13.32 12.65
C ASP A 103 -21.36 -13.70 13.96
N LYS A 104 -21.60 -15.00 14.15
CA LYS A 104 -22.28 -15.54 15.33
C LYS A 104 -21.59 -15.23 16.68
N ASP A 105 -20.29 -14.90 16.67
CA ASP A 105 -19.53 -14.58 17.88
C ASP A 105 -19.61 -13.07 18.21
N TYR A 106 -20.33 -12.28 17.40
CA TYR A 106 -20.44 -10.83 17.52
C TYR A 106 -20.81 -10.37 18.93
N LEU A 107 -21.91 -10.89 19.48
CA LEU A 107 -22.44 -10.44 20.77
C LEU A 107 -21.47 -10.74 21.93
N GLU A 108 -20.89 -11.93 21.94
CA GLU A 108 -19.88 -12.33 22.93
C GLU A 108 -18.68 -11.39 22.88
N ARG A 109 -18.16 -11.12 21.68
CA ARG A 109 -17.00 -10.23 21.47
C ARG A 109 -17.28 -8.80 21.87
N ILE A 110 -18.47 -8.27 21.58
CA ILE A 110 -18.85 -6.91 21.99
C ILE A 110 -18.97 -6.81 23.52
N ASN A 111 -19.59 -7.79 24.18
CA ASN A 111 -19.69 -7.80 25.64
C ASN A 111 -18.31 -7.89 26.30
N LEU A 112 -17.43 -8.75 25.79
CA LEU A 112 -16.05 -8.82 26.25
C LEU A 112 -15.33 -7.48 26.11
N ARG A 113 -15.45 -6.81 24.95
CA ARG A 113 -14.85 -5.49 24.73
C ARG A 113 -15.40 -4.44 25.70
N LYS A 114 -16.70 -4.43 25.97
CA LYS A 114 -17.31 -3.53 26.97
C LYS A 114 -16.67 -3.73 28.34
N THR A 115 -16.60 -4.98 28.82
CA THR A 115 -15.97 -5.29 30.11
C THR A 115 -14.49 -4.91 30.15
N LEU A 116 -13.74 -5.11 29.06
CA LEU A 116 -12.33 -4.72 28.98
C LEU A 116 -12.16 -3.20 28.98
N ILE A 117 -13.04 -2.45 28.30
CA ILE A 117 -13.01 -0.98 28.31
C ILE A 117 -13.35 -0.45 29.71
N GLU A 118 -14.33 -1.04 30.39
CA GLU A 118 -14.67 -0.68 31.77
C GLU A 118 -13.51 -0.94 32.73
N LYS A 119 -12.84 -2.09 32.60
CA LYS A 119 -11.77 -2.50 33.52
C LYS A 119 -10.42 -1.85 33.21
N HIS A 120 -10.12 -1.62 31.94
CA HIS A 120 -8.80 -1.25 31.43
C HIS A 120 -8.84 -0.11 30.40
N GLY A 121 -9.82 0.81 30.49
CA GLY A 121 -10.11 1.82 29.49
C GLY A 121 -8.89 2.59 28.97
N GLN A 122 -8.03 3.09 29.86
CA GLN A 122 -6.82 3.85 29.50
C GLN A 122 -5.80 3.03 28.69
N THR A 123 -5.85 1.70 28.78
CA THR A 123 -4.93 0.80 28.07
C THR A 123 -5.53 0.32 26.74
N VAL A 124 -6.84 0.11 26.69
CA VAL A 124 -7.51 -0.52 25.53
C VAL A 124 -8.24 0.47 24.63
N HIS A 125 -8.41 1.72 25.07
CA HIS A 125 -9.10 2.76 24.33
C HIS A 125 -8.37 4.09 24.48
N GLY A 126 -7.96 4.68 23.35
CA GLY A 126 -7.28 5.96 23.34
C GLY A 126 -6.91 6.41 21.94
N TYR A 127 -6.56 7.68 21.83
CA TYR A 127 -6.02 8.30 20.63
C TYR A 127 -4.91 9.27 21.03
N ILE A 128 -3.99 9.55 20.12
CA ILE A 128 -3.02 10.65 20.29
C ILE A 128 -3.68 11.96 19.88
N PRO A 129 -3.39 13.11 20.53
CA PRO A 129 -4.08 14.37 20.22
C PRO A 129 -4.05 14.77 18.74
N SER A 130 -2.94 14.51 18.04
CA SER A 130 -2.81 14.77 16.60
C SER A 130 -3.67 13.85 15.70
N GLY A 131 -4.16 12.74 16.24
CA GLY A 131 -4.98 11.76 15.54
C GLY A 131 -6.48 11.90 15.81
N GLN A 132 -6.90 12.89 16.60
CA GLN A 132 -8.31 13.08 16.97
C GLN A 132 -9.21 13.21 15.74
N ASP A 133 -8.84 14.06 14.79
CA ASP A 133 -9.64 14.33 13.60
C ASP A 133 -9.79 13.09 12.72
N ALA A 134 -8.71 12.34 12.52
CA ALA A 134 -8.73 11.10 11.75
C ALA A 134 -9.60 10.02 12.40
N VAL A 135 -9.55 9.91 13.73
CA VAL A 135 -10.40 8.99 14.49
C VAL A 135 -11.87 9.43 14.38
N GLN A 136 -12.15 10.72 14.54
CA GLN A 136 -13.49 11.27 14.44
C GLN A 136 -14.08 11.03 13.04
N GLU A 137 -13.36 11.34 11.98
CA GLU A 137 -13.76 11.08 10.59
C GLU A 137 -14.12 9.60 10.39
N LEU A 138 -13.25 8.69 10.85
CA LEU A 138 -13.47 7.25 10.72
C LEU A 138 -14.75 6.82 11.45
N TYR A 139 -14.93 7.23 12.71
CA TYR A 139 -16.14 6.88 13.46
C TYR A 139 -17.39 7.49 12.85
N SER A 140 -17.33 8.73 12.36
CA SER A 140 -18.46 9.36 11.67
C SER A 140 -18.87 8.57 10.43
N TYR A 141 -17.91 8.18 9.58
CA TYR A 141 -18.19 7.35 8.41
C TYR A 141 -18.76 5.97 8.80
N LEU A 142 -18.13 5.29 9.76
CA LEU A 142 -18.55 3.93 10.14
C LEU A 142 -19.95 3.90 10.74
N MET A 143 -20.26 4.86 11.61
CA MET A 143 -21.54 4.92 12.32
C MET A 143 -22.64 5.50 11.42
N ALA A 144 -22.42 6.61 10.75
CA ALA A 144 -23.48 7.28 9.99
C ALA A 144 -23.78 6.62 8.64
N GLU A 145 -22.75 6.11 7.95
CA GLU A 145 -22.89 5.62 6.58
C GLU A 145 -22.73 4.10 6.49
N TYR A 146 -21.59 3.56 6.94
CA TYR A 146 -21.23 2.18 6.64
C TYR A 146 -22.15 1.15 7.31
N LEU A 147 -22.29 1.18 8.64
CA LEU A 147 -23.02 0.15 9.39
C LEU A 147 -24.53 0.13 9.08
N PRO A 148 -25.25 1.28 9.08
CA PRO A 148 -26.68 1.28 8.76
C PRO A 148 -26.96 0.90 7.29
N THR A 149 -26.02 1.18 6.38
CA THR A 149 -26.15 0.81 4.97
C THR A 149 -25.89 -0.68 4.75
N ARG A 150 -24.86 -1.26 5.38
CA ARG A 150 -24.50 -2.69 5.20
C ARG A 150 -25.40 -3.63 6.00
N TYR A 151 -25.73 -3.26 7.24
CA TYR A 151 -26.42 -4.09 8.23
C TYR A 151 -27.66 -3.39 8.81
N PRO A 152 -28.65 -3.06 7.97
CA PRO A 152 -29.84 -2.30 8.38
C PRO A 152 -30.69 -2.99 9.45
N THR A 153 -30.62 -4.33 9.57
CA THR A 153 -31.33 -5.09 10.61
C THR A 153 -30.71 -4.96 12.00
N LEU A 154 -29.43 -4.63 12.07
CA LEU A 154 -28.68 -4.51 13.34
C LEU A 154 -28.51 -3.06 13.75
N PHE A 155 -28.28 -2.16 12.78
CA PHE A 155 -27.97 -0.78 13.04
C PHE A 155 -29.00 0.14 12.40
N GLU A 156 -29.68 0.89 13.25
CA GLU A 156 -30.58 1.94 12.82
C GLU A 156 -30.03 3.30 13.19
N LEU A 157 -30.05 4.21 12.24
CA LEU A 157 -29.77 5.61 12.51
C LEU A 157 -31.03 6.26 13.09
N ALA A 158 -30.91 6.89 14.26
CA ALA A 158 -32.01 7.67 14.82
C ALA A 158 -32.38 8.83 13.87
N GLU A 159 -33.63 9.30 13.94
CA GLU A 159 -34.18 10.34 13.06
C GLU A 159 -33.33 11.63 12.99
N ASN A 160 -32.53 11.89 14.03
CA ASN A 160 -31.62 13.03 14.11
C ASN A 160 -30.26 12.81 13.42
N GLY A 161 -30.02 11.65 12.79
CA GLY A 161 -28.81 11.34 12.04
C GLY A 161 -27.53 11.17 12.87
N SER A 162 -27.60 11.27 14.20
CA SER A 162 -26.41 11.37 15.07
C SER A 162 -26.19 10.18 16.00
N ILE A 163 -27.22 9.35 16.22
CA ILE A 163 -27.15 8.21 17.14
C ILE A 163 -27.45 6.94 16.36
N VAL A 164 -26.49 6.02 16.34
CA VAL A 164 -26.69 4.66 15.84
C VAL A 164 -27.17 3.78 16.98
N ARG A 165 -28.32 3.13 16.79
CA ARG A 165 -28.89 2.17 17.71
C ARG A 165 -28.58 0.76 17.23
N ASN A 166 -28.02 -0.04 18.12
CA ASN A 166 -27.85 -1.47 17.91
C ASN A 166 -29.12 -2.20 18.40
N GLN A 167 -29.83 -2.85 17.49
CA GLN A 167 -31.02 -3.63 17.83
C GLN A 167 -30.62 -5.05 18.28
N ARG A 168 -30.61 -5.26 19.60
CA ARG A 168 -30.39 -6.52 20.35
C ARG A 168 -29.11 -7.31 20.07
#